data_AF-A0A970Q1Z7-F1
#
_entry.id   AF-A0A970Q1Z7-F1
#
_cell.length_a   1.000
_cell.length_b   1.000
_cell.length_c   1.000
_cell.angle_alpha   90.00
_cell.angle_beta   90.00
_cell.angle_gamma   90.00
#
_symmetry.space_group_name_H-M   'P 1'
#
loop_
_entity.id
_entity.type
_entity.pdbx_description
1 polymer ?
#
loop_
_entity_poly.entity_id
_entity_poly.type
_entity_poly.pdbx_seq_one_letter_code
_entity_poly.pdbx_strand_id
1 'polypeptide(L)' 'MKIECNDIVVFKTPDSVFKSRVSKVDGNVIKLFEEDGSYRQMARRDLVQMVEKGFARINPVNNGDEGHDFKAQPPSE' A
#
# COMPACT_ATOMS: atom_id res chain seq x y z
N MET A 1 -13.14 5.52 -3.52
CA MET A 1 -11.96 4.82 -2.99
C MET A 1 -11.69 5.26 -1.56
N LYS A 2 -11.52 4.32 -0.62
CA LYS A 2 -11.12 4.60 0.77
C LYS A 2 -9.60 4.40 0.88
N ILE A 3 -8.92 5.30 1.57
CA ILE A 3 -7.47 5.23 1.84
C ILE A 3 -7.32 5.40 3.34
N GLU A 4 -6.68 4.43 3.98
CA GLU A 4 -6.58 4.33 5.43
C GLU A 4 -5.11 4.27 5.86
N CYS A 5 -4.87 4.55 7.14
CA CYS A 5 -3.54 4.37 7.71
C CYS A 5 -3.13 2.89 7.63
N ASN A 6 -1.83 2.67 7.41
CA ASN A 6 -1.18 1.38 7.13
C ASN A 6 -1.40 0.78 5.75
N ASP A 7 -2.30 1.31 4.92
CA ASP A 7 -2.45 0.86 3.54
C ASP A 7 -1.11 0.92 2.80
N ILE A 8 -0.86 -0.05 1.92
CA ILE A 8 0.35 -0.09 1.09
C ILE A 8 0.01 0.48 -0.29
N VAL A 9 0.66 1.58 -0.64
CA VAL A 9 0.61 2.18 -1.96
C VAL A 9 1.75 1.62 -2.80
N VAL A 10 1.43 1.04 -3.94
CA VAL A 10 2.39 0.52 -4.91
C VAL A 10 2.40 1.47 -6.10
N PHE A 11 3.49 2.22 -6.25
CA PHE A 11 3.70 3.11 -7.39
C PHE A 11 4.40 2.37 -8.52
N LYS A 12 3.91 2.56 -9.74
CA LYS A 12 4.48 2.02 -10.96
C LYS A 12 5.04 3.16 -11.80
N THR A 13 6.34 3.13 -12.02
CA THR A 13 7.02 3.95 -13.02
C THR A 13 7.48 3.05 -14.17
N PRO A 14 7.82 3.60 -15.34
CA PRO A 14 8.34 2.81 -16.45
C PRO A 14 9.55 1.94 -16.06
N ASP A 15 10.39 2.45 -15.16
CA ASP A 15 11.68 1.86 -14.84
C ASP A 15 11.69 1.08 -13.51
N SER A 16 10.74 1.37 -12.61
CA SER A 16 10.72 0.77 -11.28
C SER A 16 9.34 0.72 -10.63
N VAL A 17 9.20 -0.20 -9.68
CA VAL A 17 8.04 -0.30 -8.80
C VAL A 17 8.53 -0.04 -7.37
N PHE A 18 7.91 0.92 -6.69
CA PHE A 18 8.22 1.22 -5.30
C PHE A 18 6.97 1.17 -4.43
N LYS A 19 7.15 0.79 -3.17
CA LYS A 19 6.08 0.62 -2.19
C LYS A 19 6.23 1.65 -1.09
N SER A 20 5.11 2.24 -0.71
CA SER A 20 5.04 3.22 0.35
C SER A 20 3.89 2.88 1.27
N ARG A 21 4.11 2.92 2.58
CA ARG A 21 3.04 2.71 3.57
C ARG A 21 2.39 4.04 3.90
N VAL A 22 1.06 4.09 3.91
CA VAL A 22 0.31 5.25 4.42
C VAL A 22 0.56 5.38 5.92
N SER A 23 1.35 6.36 6.30
CA SER A 23 1.63 6.68 7.70
C SER A 23 0.48 7.44 8.34
N LYS A 24 -0.12 8.37 7.60
CA LYS A 24 -1.22 9.20 8.11
C LYS A 24 -2.09 9.76 6.98
N VAL A 25 -3.39 9.88 7.24
CA VAL A 25 -4.33 10.59 6.39
C VAL A 25 -4.87 11.81 7.15
N ASP A 26 -4.39 13.01 6.76
CA ASP A 26 -4.78 14.30 7.34
C ASP A 26 -5.74 15.02 6.37
N GLY A 27 -7.00 14.58 6.35
CA GLY A 27 -8.04 15.14 5.49
C GLY A 27 -7.72 15.04 3.99
N ASN A 28 -7.19 16.12 3.41
CA ASN A 28 -6.80 16.21 2.00
C ASN A 28 -5.34 15.85 1.73
N VAL A 29 -4.53 15.62 2.76
CA VAL A 29 -3.11 15.26 2.62
C VAL A 29 -2.89 13.84 3.10
N ILE A 30 -2.13 13.06 2.33
CA ILE A 30 -1.71 11.72 2.65
C ILE A 30 -0.21 11.74 2.86
N LYS A 31 0.23 11.12 3.95
CA LYS A 31 1.64 10.99 4.27
C LYS A 31 2.06 9.54 4.16
N LEU A 32 3.16 9.33 3.44
CA LEU A 32 3.68 8.05 3.01
C LEU A 32 5.08 7.86 3.59
N PHE A 33 5.33 6.65 4.06
CA PHE A 33 6.63 6.20 4.53
C PHE A 33 7.17 5.20 3.52
N GLU A 34 8.34 5.48 2.95
CA GLU A 34 8.98 4.66 1.94
C GLU A 34 9.86 3.57 2.60
N GLU A 35 10.20 2.52 1.85
CA GLU A 35 11.04 1.42 2.38
C GLU A 35 12.49 1.87 2.69
N ASP A 36 12.97 2.92 2.04
CA ASP A 36 14.30 3.51 2.29
C ASP A 36 14.36 4.38 3.55
N GLY A 37 13.25 4.48 4.29
CA GLY A 37 13.12 5.31 5.48
C GLY A 37 12.80 6.78 5.18
N SER A 38 12.65 7.15 3.91
CA SER A 38 12.24 8.50 3.52
C SER A 38 10.74 8.72 3.74
N TYR A 39 10.37 9.99 3.82
CA TYR A 39 9.00 10.42 4.06
C TYR A 39 8.52 11.33 2.95
N ARG A 40 7.32 11.05 2.43
CA ARG A 40 6.69 11.85 1.40
C ARG A 40 5.27 12.23 1.81
N GLN A 41 4.83 13.40 1.38
CA GLN A 41 3.44 13.81 1.50
C GLN A 41 2.88 14.19 0.13
N MET A 42 1.60 13.92 -0.10
CA MET A 42 0.92 14.27 -1.34
C MET A 42 -0.56 14.57 -1.10
N ALA A 43 -1.19 15.26 -2.05
CA ALA A 43 -2.62 15.48 -1.97
C ALA A 43 -3.36 14.17 -2.21
N ARG A 44 -4.42 13.94 -1.44
CA ARG A 44 -5.31 12.78 -1.60
C ARG A 44 -5.86 12.68 -3.01
N ARG A 45 -6.20 13.82 -3.62
CA ARG A 45 -6.70 13.89 -5.01
C ARG A 45 -5.67 13.40 -6.02
N ASP A 46 -4.39 13.67 -5.80
CA ASP A 46 -3.33 13.26 -6.72
C ASP A 46 -3.13 11.75 -6.66
N LEU A 47 -3.12 11.18 -5.45
CA LEU A 47 -3.02 9.74 -5.28
C LEU A 47 -4.21 9.01 -5.92
N VAL A 48 -5.43 9.53 -5.73
CA VAL A 48 -6.63 8.97 -6.39
C VAL A 48 -6.49 9.00 -7.90
N GLN A 49 -6.10 10.14 -8.48
CA GLN A 49 -5.89 10.25 -9.93
C GLN A 49 -4.79 9.31 -10.44
N MET A 50 -3.71 9.12 -9.68
CA MET A 50 -2.66 8.16 -10.04
C MET A 50 -3.18 6.72 -10.07
N VAL A 51 -4.05 6.36 -9.12
CA VAL A 51 -4.70 5.04 -9.11
C VAL A 51 -5.65 4.88 -10.29
N GLU A 52 -6.49 5.88 -10.56
CA GLU A 52 -7.43 5.85 -11.69
C GLU A 52 -6.72 5.74 -13.04
N LYS A 53 -5.56 6.38 -13.18
CA LYS A 53 -4.72 6.31 -14.39
C LYS A 53 -3.82 5.08 -14.47
N GLY A 54 -3.82 4.22 -13.44
CA GLY A 54 -3.03 2.98 -13.40
C GLY A 54 -1.55 3.16 -13.03
N PHE A 55 -1.14 4.36 -12.62
CA PHE A 55 0.22 4.65 -12.14
C PHE A 55 0.43 4.21 -10.67
N ALA A 56 -0.64 3.98 -9.93
CA ALA A 56 -0.58 3.49 -8.56
C ALA A 56 -1.65 2.43 -8.28
N ARG A 57 -1.41 1.60 -7.26
CA ARG A 57 -2.40 0.68 -6.69
C ARG A 57 -2.35 0.76 -5.18
N ILE A 58 -3.50 0.71 -4.52
CA ILE A 58 -3.57 0.64 -3.06
C ILE A 58 -3.96 -0.79 -2.67
N ASN A 59 -3.14 -1.39 -1.82
CA ASN A 59 -3.39 -2.66 -1.17
C ASN A 59 -3.84 -2.33 0.26
N PRO A 60 -5.14 -2.45 0.56
CA PRO A 60 -5.63 -2.21 1.91
C PRO A 60 -5.01 -3.22 2.87
N VAL A 61 -4.67 -2.77 4.07
CA VAL A 61 -4.36 -3.72 5.16
C VAL A 61 -5.68 -4.31 5.60
N ASN A 62 -6.06 -5.42 4.99
CA ASN A 62 -7.13 -6.25 5.52
C ASN A 62 -6.68 -6.75 6.90
N ASN A 63 -7.33 -6.27 7.96
CA ASN A 63 -7.31 -6.92 9.28
C ASN A 63 -8.09 -8.26 9.23
N GLY A 64 -7.80 -9.09 8.22
CA GLY A 64 -8.55 -10.30 7.89
C GLY A 64 -7.77 -11.30 7.04
N ASP A 65 -6.46 -11.12 6.85
CA ASP A 65 -5.60 -12.29 6.69
C ASP A 65 -5.37 -12.84 8.10
N GLU A 66 -6.39 -13.55 8.61
CA GLU A 66 -6.13 -14.64 9.54
C GLU A 66 -4.96 -15.41 8.95
N GLY A 67 -3.90 -15.58 9.74
CA GLY A 67 -2.82 -16.46 9.36
C GLY A 67 -3.42 -17.76 8.85
N HIS A 68 -3.36 -17.99 7.54
CA HIS A 68 -3.12 -19.32 7.07
C HIS A 68 -1.70 -19.62 7.53
N ASP A 69 -1.62 -20.07 8.78
CA ASP A 69 -0.83 -21.22 9.15
C ASP A 69 -0.54 -21.99 7.86
N PHE A 70 0.69 -21.87 7.35
CA PHE A 70 1.21 -22.88 6.47
C PHE A 70 1.21 -24.15 7.33
N LYS A 71 0.07 -24.83 7.40
CA LYS A 71 0.02 -26.20 7.87
C LYS A 71 0.92 -26.92 6.91
N ALA A 72 2.16 -27.17 7.36
CA ALA A 72 3.03 -28.17 6.79
C ALA A 72 2.15 -29.42 6.66
N GLN A 73 1.80 -29.77 5.43
CA GLN A 73 1.22 -31.07 5.17
C GLN A 73 2.25 -32.08 5.70
N PRO A 74 1.89 -32.96 6.65
CA PRO A 74 2.79 -34.05 6.98
C PRO A 74 3.01 -34.87 5.70
N PRO A 75 4.23 -35.34 5.44
CA PRO A 75 4.51 -36.14 4.26
C PRO A 75 3.60 -37.38 4.31
N SER A 76 2.85 -37.60 3.23
CA SER A 76 2.09 -38.83 3.04
C SER A 76 3.04 -40.03 3.07
N GLU A 77 2.64 -41.08 3.80
CA GLU A 77 3.32 -42.37 3.92
C GLU A 77 3.55 -43.08 2.57
#